data_AF-A0A969H953-F1
#
_entry.id   AF-A0A969H953-F1
#
_cell.length_a   1.000
_cell.length_b   1.000
_cell.length_c   1.000
_cell.angle_alpha   90.00
_cell.angle_beta   90.00
_cell.angle_gamma   90.00
#
_symmetry.space_group_name_H-M   'P 1'
#
loop_
_entity.id
_entity.type
_entity.pdbx_description
1 polymer ?
#
loop_
_entity_poly.entity_id
_entity_poly.type
_entity_poly.pdbx_seq_one_letter_code
_entity_poly.pdbx_strand_id
1 'polypeptide(L)'
;MLPIIQALDSGNGNKSFFQDLKEVDKLPDSFFCLSFHQEFKDKDFFACYLFGEEEKLLKNLDKHLVKRFNNSLLKKKSFLNSFKNSNFDLKNNNFWSFVPLWFKQDFLEIENEIIKEFAKTPVPLNYSFLKTFSILLNKISKRSLCIQEDLAEKDKFKKTNNYIRYNLFGTITGRLTTFKNSFPIMTFDKKERKILKPKNRFFVEMDYNGAEIRTLFNLIGKKIEEDDVYDFFAKQIGLSKNREEIKKETISWLYNPNSFNLVFDSLVNKEEVIKQFYKGDKIITPFNREVFCDKEHALNYLLQSTTSDICLEQCCKIDDFLVKNKMKTFISFVLHDCVVLDFDESEMKYLKNIKQIFDKNARIGDFNSNIKIGENYGEMKKITL
;
A
#
# COMPACT_ATOMS: atom_id res chain seq x y z
N MET A 1 -21.17 9.48 21.00
CA MET A 1 -20.16 8.61 20.36
C MET A 1 -20.84 7.91 19.19
N LEU A 2 -20.21 7.84 18.02
CA LEU A 2 -20.79 7.07 16.91
C LEU A 2 -20.96 5.59 17.33
N PRO A 3 -21.95 4.86 16.78
CA PRO A 3 -22.12 3.44 17.06
C PRO A 3 -20.87 2.65 16.64
N ILE A 4 -20.62 1.54 17.31
CA ILE A 4 -19.55 0.61 16.96
C ILE A 4 -20.15 -0.57 16.21
N ILE A 5 -19.59 -0.85 15.04
CA ILE A 5 -19.98 -1.97 14.20
C ILE A 5 -18.82 -2.94 14.07
N GLN A 6 -19.12 -4.21 14.32
CA GLN A 6 -18.21 -5.32 14.15
C GLN A 6 -18.75 -6.21 13.03
N ALA A 7 -17.90 -6.53 12.06
CA ALA A 7 -18.23 -7.46 11.00
C ALA A 7 -17.58 -8.82 11.32
N LEU A 8 -18.41 -9.83 11.55
CA LEU A 8 -17.95 -11.20 11.68
C LEU A 8 -18.13 -11.89 10.34
N ASP A 9 -17.01 -12.04 9.61
CA ASP A 9 -16.98 -12.73 8.33
C ASP A 9 -17.48 -14.16 8.49
N SER A 10 -18.49 -14.48 7.70
CA SER A 10 -19.21 -15.73 7.74
C SER A 10 -18.98 -16.43 6.40
N GLY A 11 -18.40 -17.64 6.44
CA GLY A 11 -18.20 -18.46 5.24
C GLY A 11 -19.50 -18.56 4.42
N ASN A 12 -19.39 -18.61 3.10
CA ASN A 12 -20.50 -18.57 2.13
C ASN A 12 -21.29 -17.26 1.95
N GLY A 13 -20.75 -16.11 2.39
CA GLY A 13 -21.33 -14.82 2.01
C GLY A 13 -22.56 -14.39 2.82
N ASN A 14 -23.05 -15.24 3.73
CA ASN A 14 -23.81 -14.78 4.89
C ASN A 14 -22.91 -13.88 5.73
N LYS A 15 -23.46 -12.85 6.35
CA LYS A 15 -22.69 -11.83 7.10
C LYS A 15 -23.49 -11.46 8.33
N SER A 16 -22.82 -11.39 9.47
CA SER A 16 -23.42 -10.93 10.71
C SER A 16 -22.70 -9.66 11.16
N PHE A 17 -23.46 -8.58 11.24
CA PHE A 17 -22.98 -7.32 11.80
C PHE A 17 -23.46 -7.21 13.24
N PHE A 18 -22.60 -6.73 14.12
CA PHE A 18 -22.93 -6.57 15.53
C PHE A 18 -22.80 -5.11 15.95
N GLN A 19 -23.80 -4.64 16.68
CA GLN A 19 -23.80 -3.40 17.43
C GLN A 19 -24.14 -3.71 18.89
N ASP A 20 -23.26 -3.35 19.83
CA ASP A 20 -23.46 -3.62 21.26
C ASP A 20 -23.85 -5.08 21.55
N LEU A 21 -23.11 -6.02 20.94
CA LEU A 21 -23.30 -7.49 21.03
C LEU A 21 -24.59 -8.03 20.40
N LYS A 22 -25.42 -7.17 19.81
CA LYS A 22 -26.65 -7.57 19.11
C LYS A 22 -26.41 -7.59 17.62
N GLU A 23 -26.91 -8.63 16.97
CA GLU A 23 -26.87 -8.72 15.51
C GLU A 23 -27.80 -7.64 14.91
N VAL A 24 -27.33 -6.98 13.85
CA VAL A 24 -28.08 -5.92 13.16
C VAL A 24 -28.16 -6.21 11.66
N ASP A 25 -29.36 -6.11 11.10
CA ASP A 25 -29.59 -6.31 9.66
C ASP A 25 -29.27 -5.05 8.83
N LYS A 26 -29.29 -3.87 9.47
CA LYS A 26 -29.06 -2.58 8.83
C LYS A 26 -27.91 -1.86 9.49
N LEU A 27 -26.93 -1.48 8.66
CA LEU A 27 -25.80 -0.67 9.10
C LEU A 27 -26.23 0.80 9.27
N PRO A 28 -25.80 1.47 10.35
CA PRO A 28 -25.98 2.90 10.52
C PRO A 28 -25.23 3.69 9.44
N ASP A 29 -25.59 4.96 9.26
CA ASP A 29 -24.96 5.80 8.22
C ASP A 29 -23.51 6.16 8.55
N SER A 30 -23.22 6.40 9.83
CA SER A 30 -21.86 6.61 10.34
C SER A 30 -21.54 5.74 11.55
N PHE A 31 -20.34 5.15 11.61
CA PHE A 31 -19.92 4.26 12.71
C PHE A 31 -18.40 4.09 12.84
N PHE A 32 -17.95 3.64 14.00
CA PHE A 32 -16.60 3.11 14.21
C PHE A 32 -16.55 1.60 13.94
N CYS A 33 -15.44 1.13 13.39
CA CYS A 33 -15.14 -0.30 13.28
C CYS A 33 -13.65 -0.53 13.55
N LEU A 34 -13.26 -1.76 13.87
CA LEU A 34 -11.84 -2.07 14.04
C LEU A 34 -11.11 -2.04 12.69
N SER A 35 -11.68 -2.66 11.65
CA SER A 35 -11.10 -2.76 10.32
C SER A 35 -12.12 -2.58 9.19
N PHE A 36 -11.64 -2.27 7.99
CA PHE A 36 -12.50 -2.17 6.80
C PHE A 36 -13.17 -3.51 6.47
N HIS A 37 -14.45 -3.43 6.11
CA HIS A 37 -15.21 -4.53 5.53
C HIS A 37 -15.89 -4.03 4.24
N GLN A 38 -16.01 -4.90 3.23
CA GLN A 38 -16.46 -4.50 1.89
C GLN A 38 -17.86 -3.87 1.86
N GLU A 39 -18.76 -4.30 2.74
CA GLU A 39 -20.12 -3.74 2.88
C GLU A 39 -20.13 -2.32 3.45
N PHE A 40 -19.00 -1.84 3.99
CA PHE A 40 -18.90 -0.49 4.53
C PHE A 40 -18.58 0.54 3.44
N LYS A 41 -18.32 0.12 2.20
CA LYS A 41 -17.84 0.99 1.11
C LYS A 41 -18.75 2.21 0.83
N ASP A 42 -20.06 2.06 1.01
CA ASP A 42 -21.06 3.10 0.73
C ASP A 42 -21.53 3.81 2.02
N LYS A 43 -20.85 3.56 3.15
CA LYS A 43 -21.15 4.12 4.48
C LYS A 43 -20.01 4.99 4.98
N ASP A 44 -20.34 5.88 5.92
CA ASP A 44 -19.34 6.73 6.56
C ASP A 44 -18.72 6.05 7.79
N PHE A 45 -17.73 5.18 7.54
CA PHE A 45 -17.06 4.46 8.62
C PHE A 45 -15.69 5.04 9.03
N PHE A 46 -15.37 4.86 10.30
CA PHE A 46 -14.08 5.14 10.93
C PHE A 46 -13.38 3.84 11.31
N ALA A 47 -12.44 3.39 10.47
CA ALA A 47 -11.68 2.18 10.75
C ALA A 47 -10.50 2.50 11.66
N CYS A 48 -10.60 2.09 12.92
CA CYS A 48 -9.69 2.51 13.98
C CYS A 48 -8.25 2.02 13.78
N TYR A 49 -8.04 0.89 13.11
CA TYR A 49 -6.69 0.44 12.76
C TYR A 49 -5.92 1.40 11.84
N LEU A 50 -6.61 2.35 11.19
CA LEU A 50 -5.96 3.38 10.38
C LEU A 50 -5.54 4.60 11.19
N PHE A 51 -5.86 4.66 12.49
CA PHE A 51 -5.51 5.79 13.35
C PHE A 51 -4.03 5.76 13.73
N GLY A 52 -3.37 4.62 13.51
CA GLY A 52 -1.95 4.44 13.73
C GLY A 52 -1.55 2.98 13.54
N GLU A 53 -0.25 2.72 13.66
CA GLU A 53 0.29 1.37 13.67
C GLU A 53 -0.31 0.56 14.84
N GLU A 54 -0.79 -0.65 14.57
CA GLU A 54 -1.48 -1.50 15.57
C GLU A 54 -0.67 -1.66 16.85
N GLU A 55 0.64 -1.91 16.76
CA GLU A 55 1.50 -2.04 17.94
C GLU A 55 1.57 -0.75 18.78
N LYS A 56 1.56 0.42 18.14
CA LYS A 56 1.56 1.71 18.83
C LYS A 56 0.20 1.98 19.47
N LEU A 57 -0.88 1.67 18.76
CA LEU A 57 -2.22 1.79 19.29
C LEU A 57 -2.41 0.89 20.52
N LEU A 58 -1.97 -0.38 20.44
CA LEU A 58 -2.03 -1.33 21.55
C LEU A 58 -1.13 -0.93 22.73
N LYS A 59 0.04 -0.33 22.50
CA LYS A 59 0.94 0.15 23.58
C LYS A 59 0.29 1.22 24.47
N ASN A 60 -0.63 1.99 23.91
CA ASN A 60 -1.34 3.05 24.64
C ASN A 60 -2.57 2.53 25.40
N LEU A 61 -2.93 1.25 25.23
CA LEU A 61 -4.06 0.64 25.93
C LEU A 61 -3.66 0.11 27.31
N ASP A 62 -4.67 -0.07 28.16
CA ASP A 62 -4.53 -0.77 29.41
C ASP A 62 -3.93 -2.18 29.21
N LYS A 63 -2.93 -2.53 30.04
CA LYS A 63 -2.18 -3.78 29.91
C LYS A 63 -3.07 -5.02 30.08
N HIS A 64 -4.11 -4.94 30.90
CA HIS A 64 -5.06 -6.03 31.10
C HIS A 64 -5.94 -6.22 29.86
N LEU A 65 -6.42 -5.13 29.24
CA LEU A 65 -7.15 -5.19 27.97
C LEU A 65 -6.30 -5.81 26.84
N VAL A 66 -5.05 -5.37 26.68
CA VAL A 66 -4.13 -5.94 25.67
C VAL A 66 -3.90 -7.43 25.90
N LYS A 67 -3.73 -7.85 27.17
CA LYS A 67 -3.59 -9.27 27.52
C LYS A 67 -4.85 -10.06 27.18
N ARG A 68 -6.04 -9.54 27.49
CA ARG A 68 -7.33 -10.17 27.12
C ARG A 68 -7.44 -10.33 25.61
N PHE A 69 -7.13 -9.29 24.84
CA PHE A 69 -7.17 -9.33 23.38
C PHE A 69 -6.24 -10.37 22.78
N ASN A 70 -4.97 -10.36 23.19
CA ASN A 70 -3.99 -11.35 22.72
C ASN A 70 -4.42 -12.79 23.07
N ASN A 71 -4.94 -13.01 24.29
CA ASN A 71 -5.48 -14.31 24.68
C ASN A 71 -6.68 -14.72 23.82
N SER A 72 -7.56 -13.77 23.48
CA SER A 72 -8.73 -14.02 22.62
C SER A 72 -8.31 -14.37 21.18
N LEU A 73 -7.29 -13.70 20.64
CA LEU A 73 -6.69 -14.04 19.34
C LEU A 73 -6.02 -15.43 19.34
N LEU A 74 -5.34 -15.79 20.43
CA LEU A 74 -4.76 -17.13 20.60
C LEU A 74 -5.86 -18.20 20.63
N LYS A 75 -6.95 -17.98 21.39
CA LYS A 75 -8.13 -18.86 21.40
C LYS A 75 -8.75 -19.00 20.00
N LYS A 76 -8.94 -17.89 19.28
CA LYS A 76 -9.42 -17.89 17.88
C LYS A 76 -8.56 -18.78 17.00
N LYS A 77 -7.24 -18.66 17.09
CA LYS A 77 -6.27 -19.48 16.35
C LYS A 77 -6.39 -20.96 16.72
N SER A 78 -6.55 -21.28 18.00
CA SER A 78 -6.75 -22.66 18.47
C SER A 78 -8.03 -23.27 17.91
N PHE A 79 -9.16 -22.54 17.90
CA PHE A 79 -10.39 -22.99 17.25
C PHE A 79 -10.19 -23.24 15.75
N LEU A 80 -9.57 -22.30 15.03
CA LEU A 80 -9.27 -22.47 13.60
C LEU A 80 -8.40 -23.70 13.32
N ASN A 81 -7.40 -23.97 14.18
CA ASN A 81 -6.57 -25.16 14.06
C ASN A 81 -7.35 -26.44 14.37
N SER A 82 -8.23 -26.42 15.37
CA SER A 82 -9.12 -27.55 15.68
C SER A 82 -10.01 -27.90 14.48
N PHE A 83 -10.64 -26.90 13.85
CA PHE A 83 -11.46 -27.11 12.66
C PHE A 83 -10.65 -27.67 11.48
N LYS A 84 -9.44 -27.17 11.26
CA LYS A 84 -8.54 -27.73 10.24
C LYS A 84 -8.19 -29.19 10.51
N ASN A 85 -7.87 -29.53 11.76
CA ASN A 85 -7.50 -30.89 12.14
C ASN A 85 -8.68 -31.87 12.05
N SER A 86 -9.91 -31.39 12.21
CA SER A 86 -11.12 -32.19 12.04
C SER A 86 -11.61 -32.25 10.59
N ASN A 87 -10.82 -31.78 9.61
CA ASN A 87 -11.21 -31.64 8.20
C ASN A 87 -12.54 -30.87 8.02
N PHE A 88 -12.84 -29.93 8.92
CA PHE A 88 -14.04 -29.12 8.84
C PHE A 88 -13.84 -28.01 7.81
N ASP A 89 -14.68 -28.00 6.77
CA ASP A 89 -14.56 -27.06 5.68
C ASP A 89 -15.10 -25.67 6.05
N LEU A 90 -14.21 -24.77 6.46
CA LEU A 90 -14.52 -23.37 6.74
C LEU A 90 -14.76 -22.52 5.47
N LYS A 91 -14.55 -23.06 4.26
CA LYS A 91 -14.95 -22.34 3.03
C LYS A 91 -16.46 -22.24 2.95
N ASN A 92 -17.12 -23.36 3.27
CA ASN A 92 -18.57 -23.51 3.20
C ASN A 92 -19.30 -23.25 4.52
N ASN A 93 -18.58 -23.03 5.61
CA ASN A 93 -19.14 -22.92 6.95
C ASN A 93 -18.61 -21.67 7.67
N ASN A 94 -19.51 -20.93 8.33
CA ASN A 94 -19.15 -19.77 9.12
C ASN A 94 -18.46 -20.15 10.44
N PHE A 95 -17.17 -19.84 10.58
CA PHE A 95 -16.42 -19.99 11.83
C PHE A 95 -17.20 -19.54 13.08
N TRP A 96 -17.84 -18.38 13.03
CA TRP A 96 -18.54 -17.78 14.16
C TRP A 96 -19.86 -18.49 14.54
N SER A 97 -20.38 -19.35 13.66
CA SER A 97 -21.54 -20.20 13.94
C SER A 97 -21.16 -21.48 14.69
N PHE A 98 -19.89 -21.89 14.65
CA PHE A 98 -19.42 -23.16 15.23
C PHE A 98 -18.55 -22.99 16.49
N VAL A 99 -18.16 -21.76 16.82
CA VAL A 99 -17.51 -21.47 18.10
C VAL A 99 -18.55 -21.32 19.22
N PRO A 100 -18.16 -21.60 20.48
CA PRO A 100 -19.07 -21.40 21.60
C PRO A 100 -19.58 -19.95 21.70
N LEU A 101 -20.86 -19.78 22.05
CA LEU A 101 -21.49 -18.47 22.17
C LEU A 101 -20.72 -17.54 23.13
N TRP A 102 -20.27 -18.08 24.27
CA TRP A 102 -19.48 -17.33 25.24
C TRP A 102 -18.19 -16.76 24.65
N PHE A 103 -17.55 -17.48 23.72
CA PHE A 103 -16.32 -17.02 23.07
C PHE A 103 -16.63 -15.91 22.07
N LYS A 104 -17.71 -16.08 21.29
CA LYS A 104 -18.17 -15.05 20.35
C LYS A 104 -18.50 -13.74 21.08
N GLN A 105 -19.21 -13.82 22.21
CA GLN A 105 -19.56 -12.66 23.03
C GLN A 105 -18.31 -12.00 23.62
N ASP A 106 -17.44 -12.76 24.29
CA ASP A 106 -16.18 -12.23 24.87
C ASP A 106 -15.28 -11.59 23.78
N PHE A 107 -15.20 -12.20 22.59
CA PHE A 107 -14.45 -11.63 21.47
C PHE A 107 -15.03 -10.28 21.02
N LEU A 108 -16.35 -10.20 20.86
CA LEU A 108 -17.03 -8.97 20.45
C LEU A 108 -16.90 -7.88 21.53
N GLU A 109 -17.03 -8.23 22.81
CA GLU A 109 -16.83 -7.31 23.95
C GLU A 109 -15.43 -6.71 23.96
N ILE A 110 -14.40 -7.54 23.86
CA ILE A 110 -13.00 -7.08 23.85
C ILE A 110 -12.74 -6.14 22.67
N GLU A 111 -13.21 -6.47 21.47
CA GLU A 111 -13.08 -5.59 20.31
C GLU A 111 -13.82 -4.25 20.50
N ASN A 112 -15.01 -4.26 21.11
CA ASN A 112 -15.73 -3.02 21.43
C ASN A 112 -14.96 -2.15 22.42
N GLU A 113 -14.36 -2.73 23.46
CA GLU A 113 -13.49 -2.02 24.40
C GLU A 113 -12.29 -1.39 23.66
N ILE A 114 -11.63 -2.13 22.77
CA ILE A 114 -10.50 -1.62 21.98
C ILE A 114 -10.93 -0.48 21.07
N ILE A 115 -12.04 -0.62 20.35
CA ILE A 115 -12.54 0.43 19.45
C ILE A 115 -12.88 1.69 20.25
N LYS A 116 -13.48 1.58 21.44
CA LYS A 116 -13.76 2.73 22.31
C LYS A 116 -12.48 3.46 22.71
N GLU A 117 -11.41 2.74 23.03
CA GLU A 117 -10.13 3.36 23.36
C GLU A 117 -9.46 3.99 22.14
N PHE A 118 -9.45 3.31 20.99
CA PHE A 118 -8.88 3.86 19.76
C PHE A 118 -9.64 5.10 19.29
N ALA A 119 -10.96 5.14 19.46
CA ALA A 119 -11.78 6.30 19.12
C ALA A 119 -11.45 7.57 19.93
N LYS A 120 -10.69 7.46 21.03
CA LYS A 120 -10.16 8.61 21.78
C LYS A 120 -8.89 9.18 21.15
N THR A 121 -8.22 8.42 20.29
CA THR A 121 -6.99 8.86 19.60
C THR A 121 -7.36 9.87 18.51
N PRO A 122 -6.61 10.97 18.35
CA PRO A 122 -6.83 11.91 17.26
C PRO A 122 -6.76 11.22 15.89
N VAL A 123 -7.74 11.52 15.04
CA VAL A 123 -7.77 11.01 13.67
C VAL A 123 -6.57 11.59 12.89
N PRO A 124 -5.75 10.76 12.23
CA PRO A 124 -4.62 11.25 11.44
C PRO A 124 -5.06 12.22 10.34
N LEU A 125 -4.26 13.25 10.07
CA LEU A 125 -4.55 14.23 9.03
C LEU A 125 -4.64 13.62 7.62
N ASN A 126 -3.97 12.50 7.39
CA ASN A 126 -4.00 11.73 6.14
C ASN A 126 -5.00 10.56 6.15
N TYR A 127 -5.92 10.51 7.13
CA TYR A 127 -6.87 9.40 7.29
C TYR A 127 -7.72 9.14 6.05
N SER A 128 -8.22 10.17 5.38
CA SER A 128 -9.03 10.01 4.17
C SER A 128 -8.28 9.25 3.06
N PHE A 129 -7.00 9.57 2.87
CA PHE A 129 -6.12 8.85 1.96
C PHE A 129 -5.89 7.40 2.41
N LEU A 130 -5.54 7.18 3.69
CA LEU A 130 -5.33 5.84 4.24
C LEU A 130 -6.59 4.96 4.09
N LYS A 131 -7.78 5.54 4.29
CA LYS A 131 -9.08 4.86 4.10
C LYS A 131 -9.23 4.41 2.66
N THR A 132 -9.16 5.32 1.69
CA THR A 132 -9.27 4.99 0.26
C THR A 132 -8.26 3.94 -0.16
N PHE A 133 -7.00 4.11 0.27
CA PHE A 133 -5.95 3.19 -0.09
C PHE A 133 -6.12 1.80 0.54
N SER A 134 -6.59 1.73 1.78
CA SER A 134 -6.89 0.45 2.44
C SER A 134 -7.96 -0.37 1.71
N ILE A 135 -8.94 0.31 1.08
CA ILE A 135 -9.97 -0.33 0.25
C ILE A 135 -9.32 -0.93 -0.99
N LEU A 136 -8.42 -0.21 -1.67
CA LEU A 136 -7.65 -0.73 -2.80
C LEU A 136 -6.81 -1.97 -2.39
N LEU A 137 -6.10 -1.90 -1.26
CA LEU A 137 -5.33 -3.03 -0.75
C LEU A 137 -6.22 -4.25 -0.45
N ASN A 138 -7.42 -4.04 0.08
CA ASN A 138 -8.40 -5.11 0.29
C ASN A 138 -8.81 -5.76 -1.04
N LYS A 139 -9.07 -4.96 -2.08
CA LYS A 139 -9.38 -5.47 -3.44
C LYS A 139 -8.24 -6.34 -3.98
N ILE A 140 -6.99 -5.86 -3.88
CA ILE A 140 -5.82 -6.62 -4.32
C ILE A 140 -5.70 -7.93 -3.53
N SER A 141 -5.92 -7.90 -2.21
CA SER A 141 -5.79 -9.10 -1.36
C SER A 141 -6.76 -10.23 -1.66
N LYS A 142 -7.87 -9.93 -2.32
CA LYS A 142 -8.89 -10.90 -2.74
C LYS A 142 -8.63 -11.48 -4.13
N ARG A 143 -7.68 -10.91 -4.88
CA ARG A 143 -7.32 -11.37 -6.22
C ARG A 143 -6.16 -12.35 -6.11
N SER A 144 -6.38 -13.59 -6.53
CA SER A 144 -5.29 -14.55 -6.71
C SER A 144 -4.42 -14.15 -7.90
N LEU A 145 -3.13 -14.37 -7.82
CA LEU A 145 -2.23 -14.31 -8.96
C LEU A 145 -2.36 -15.59 -9.80
N CYS A 146 -2.20 -15.46 -11.12
CA CYS A 146 -2.00 -16.61 -12.01
C CYS A 146 -0.51 -16.95 -12.03
N ILE A 147 -0.16 -18.11 -11.47
CA ILE A 147 1.22 -18.56 -11.32
C ILE A 147 1.41 -19.83 -12.14
N GLN A 148 2.39 -19.80 -13.06
CA GLN A 148 2.85 -20.96 -13.79
C GLN A 148 3.92 -21.69 -12.98
N GLU A 149 3.47 -22.61 -12.12
CA GLU A 149 4.34 -23.35 -11.19
C GLU A 149 5.37 -24.25 -11.90
N ASP A 150 5.07 -24.69 -13.11
CA ASP A 150 5.93 -25.48 -14.00
C ASP A 150 7.17 -24.71 -14.46
N LEU A 151 7.08 -23.38 -14.52
CA LEU A 151 8.19 -22.50 -14.89
C LEU A 151 9.03 -22.02 -13.69
N ALA A 152 8.62 -22.35 -12.47
CA ALA A 152 9.30 -21.92 -11.25
C ALA A 152 10.61 -22.71 -11.05
N GLU A 153 11.74 -22.00 -11.00
CA GLU A 153 13.06 -22.63 -10.80
C GLU A 153 13.26 -23.03 -9.32
N LYS A 154 12.54 -22.38 -8.40
CA LYS A 154 12.63 -22.63 -6.95
C LYS A 154 11.34 -23.27 -6.42
N ASP A 155 11.49 -24.41 -5.75
CA ASP A 155 10.40 -25.09 -5.03
C ASP A 155 9.73 -24.24 -3.95
N LYS A 156 10.41 -23.19 -3.47
CA LYS A 156 9.88 -22.24 -2.49
C LYS A 156 8.56 -21.59 -2.95
N PHE A 157 8.33 -21.44 -4.26
CA PHE A 157 7.13 -20.80 -4.79
C PHE A 157 5.96 -21.76 -5.05
N LYS A 158 6.21 -23.08 -5.08
CA LYS A 158 5.15 -24.11 -5.19
C LYS A 158 4.27 -24.23 -3.94
N LYS A 159 4.68 -23.61 -2.82
CA LYS A 159 3.97 -23.63 -1.53
C LYS A 159 3.58 -22.24 -1.04
N THR A 160 3.83 -21.18 -1.81
CA THR A 160 3.44 -19.82 -1.42
C THR A 160 1.96 -19.59 -1.68
N ASN A 161 1.35 -18.78 -0.83
CA ASN A 161 0.01 -18.29 -1.06
C ASN A 161 -0.01 -17.40 -2.33
N ASN A 162 -0.98 -17.60 -3.22
CA ASN A 162 -1.13 -16.83 -4.47
C ASN A 162 -1.79 -15.45 -4.27
N TYR A 163 -2.13 -15.10 -3.03
CA TYR A 163 -2.73 -13.81 -2.68
C TYR A 163 -1.67 -12.83 -2.13
N ILE A 164 -1.71 -11.58 -2.60
CA ILE A 164 -0.86 -10.50 -2.09
C ILE A 164 -1.58 -9.78 -0.95
N ARG A 165 -1.04 -9.84 0.26
CA ARG A 165 -1.53 -9.11 1.43
C ARG A 165 -0.48 -8.11 1.87
N TYR A 166 -0.75 -6.84 1.61
CA TYR A 166 0.11 -5.74 1.99
C TYR A 166 -0.07 -5.33 3.45
N ASN A 167 1.03 -4.98 4.09
CA ASN A 167 1.05 -4.29 5.38
C ASN A 167 1.36 -2.81 5.14
N LEU A 168 0.35 -1.97 5.42
CA LEU A 168 0.38 -0.51 5.26
C LEU A 168 1.33 0.17 6.24
N PHE A 169 1.50 -0.40 7.43
CA PHE A 169 2.30 0.16 8.51
C PHE A 169 3.62 -0.59 8.72
N GLY A 170 4.02 -1.44 7.77
CA GLY A 170 5.24 -2.26 7.92
C GLY A 170 6.55 -1.49 7.71
N THR A 171 6.49 -0.23 7.31
CA THR A 171 7.66 0.66 7.27
C THR A 171 7.31 2.04 7.81
N ILE A 172 8.29 2.71 8.42
CA ILE A 172 8.14 4.07 8.92
C ILE A 172 7.95 5.09 7.79
N THR A 173 8.50 4.83 6.61
CA THR A 173 8.38 5.71 5.43
C THR A 173 7.08 5.51 4.66
N GLY A 174 6.20 4.59 5.09
CA GLY A 174 4.94 4.33 4.39
C GLY A 174 5.05 3.51 3.11
N ARG A 175 6.25 3.03 2.76
CA ARG A 175 6.44 2.03 1.72
C ARG A 175 5.72 0.74 2.12
N LEU A 176 5.07 0.13 1.13
CA LEU A 176 4.39 -1.14 1.32
C LEU A 176 5.38 -2.26 1.66
N THR A 177 4.94 -3.14 2.54
CA THR A 177 5.54 -4.46 2.75
C THR A 177 4.46 -5.52 2.61
N THR A 178 4.82 -6.80 2.63
CA THR A 178 3.85 -7.91 2.65
C THR A 178 3.82 -8.57 4.01
N PHE A 179 2.64 -9.06 4.41
CA PHE A 179 2.51 -9.87 5.62
C PHE A 179 3.24 -11.21 5.46
N LYS A 180 3.66 -11.80 6.59
CA LYS A 180 4.15 -13.19 6.61
C LYS A 180 3.06 -14.12 6.02
N ASN A 181 3.46 -15.09 5.19
CA ASN A 181 2.58 -16.01 4.45
C ASN A 181 1.72 -15.37 3.32
N SER A 182 2.03 -14.14 2.92
CA SER A 182 1.55 -13.55 1.66
C SER A 182 2.44 -13.99 0.49
N PHE A 183 1.94 -13.86 -0.75
CA PHE A 183 2.81 -13.83 -1.93
C PHE A 183 3.87 -12.72 -1.75
N PRO A 184 5.17 -13.00 -1.91
CA PRO A 184 6.24 -12.07 -1.58
C PRO A 184 6.57 -11.10 -2.72
N ILE A 185 5.55 -10.40 -3.27
CA ILE A 185 5.71 -9.56 -4.47
C ILE A 185 6.81 -8.50 -4.32
N MET A 186 6.91 -7.87 -3.14
CA MET A 186 7.90 -6.81 -2.84
C MET A 186 9.35 -7.29 -2.88
N THR A 187 9.59 -8.59 -2.66
CA THR A 187 10.93 -9.21 -2.65
C THR A 187 11.05 -10.27 -3.74
N PHE A 188 10.17 -10.24 -4.75
CA PHE A 188 10.09 -11.28 -5.76
C PHE A 188 11.25 -11.15 -6.76
N ASP A 189 11.99 -12.24 -6.91
CA ASP A 189 13.22 -12.29 -7.71
C ASP A 189 12.92 -11.99 -9.18
N LYS A 190 13.72 -11.11 -9.80
CA LYS A 190 13.55 -10.73 -11.21
C LYS A 190 13.58 -11.94 -12.14
N LYS A 191 14.40 -12.95 -11.84
CA LYS A 191 14.53 -14.17 -12.65
C LYS A 191 13.25 -15.02 -12.67
N GLU A 192 12.47 -14.93 -11.60
CA GLU A 192 11.25 -15.72 -11.41
C GLU A 192 10.00 -14.98 -11.92
N ARG A 193 10.13 -13.72 -12.35
CA ARG A 193 8.97 -12.90 -12.79
C ARG A 193 8.20 -13.51 -13.95
N LYS A 194 8.85 -14.33 -14.80
CA LYS A 194 8.23 -15.04 -15.93
C LYS A 194 7.07 -15.95 -15.53
N ILE A 195 7.03 -16.42 -14.28
CA ILE A 195 5.98 -17.34 -13.82
C ILE A 195 4.64 -16.63 -13.60
N LEU A 196 4.64 -15.30 -13.45
CA LEU A 196 3.43 -14.53 -13.23
C LEU A 196 2.79 -14.17 -14.57
N LYS A 197 1.54 -14.59 -14.75
CA LYS A 197 0.72 -14.25 -15.93
C LYS A 197 -0.48 -13.38 -15.56
N PRO A 198 -0.93 -12.50 -16.47
CA PRO A 198 -2.18 -11.79 -16.31
C PRO A 198 -3.35 -12.78 -16.42
N LYS A 199 -4.47 -12.43 -15.80
CA LYS A 199 -5.77 -13.11 -15.98
C LYS A 199 -6.49 -12.62 -17.24
N ASN A 200 -6.28 -11.36 -17.61
CA ASN A 200 -6.73 -10.81 -18.88
C ASN A 200 -5.70 -11.16 -19.95
N ARG A 201 -5.23 -10.18 -20.73
CA ARG A 201 -4.31 -10.42 -21.86
C ARG A 201 -2.87 -10.02 -21.55
N PHE A 202 -2.68 -8.86 -20.93
CA PHE A 202 -1.34 -8.29 -20.72
C PHE A 202 -1.16 -7.80 -19.29
N PHE A 203 0.07 -7.84 -18.81
CA PHE A 203 0.49 -6.91 -17.78
C PHE A 203 0.93 -5.60 -18.40
N VAL A 204 0.49 -4.49 -17.81
CA VAL A 204 0.98 -3.15 -18.11
C VAL A 204 1.66 -2.62 -16.84
N GLU A 205 2.96 -2.36 -16.93
CA GLU A 205 3.78 -1.79 -15.85
C GLU A 205 3.98 -0.31 -16.13
N MET A 206 3.68 0.54 -15.13
CA MET A 206 4.04 1.95 -15.13
C MET A 206 4.98 2.22 -13.96
N ASP A 207 6.19 2.67 -14.26
CA ASP A 207 7.31 2.80 -13.32
C ASP A 207 7.90 4.21 -13.41
N TYR A 208 7.87 4.98 -12.32
CA TYR A 208 8.36 6.35 -12.34
C TYR A 208 9.86 6.42 -12.66
N ASN A 209 10.23 7.26 -13.62
CA ASN A 209 11.64 7.52 -13.90
C ASN A 209 12.21 8.47 -12.83
N GLY A 210 13.15 7.96 -12.02
CA GLY A 210 13.88 8.77 -11.04
C GLY A 210 12.98 9.40 -9.97
N ALA A 211 12.01 8.63 -9.47
CA ALA A 211 10.90 9.12 -8.65
C ALA A 211 11.32 10.00 -7.45
N GLU A 212 12.35 9.60 -6.70
CA GLU A 212 12.81 10.35 -5.53
C GLU A 212 13.53 11.66 -5.91
N ILE A 213 14.26 11.67 -7.02
CA ILE A 213 14.84 12.92 -7.55
C ILE A 213 13.75 13.85 -8.03
N ARG A 214 12.77 13.35 -8.79
CA ARG A 214 11.63 14.18 -9.23
C ARG A 214 10.88 14.74 -8.03
N THR A 215 10.75 13.95 -6.96
CA THR A 215 10.17 14.40 -5.70
C THR A 215 11.00 15.55 -5.11
N LEU A 216 12.33 15.41 -5.04
CA LEU A 216 13.21 16.47 -4.54
C LEU A 216 13.05 17.78 -5.32
N PHE A 217 13.05 17.72 -6.66
CA PHE A 217 12.88 18.90 -7.52
C PHE A 217 11.50 19.53 -7.37
N ASN A 218 10.45 18.71 -7.36
CA ASN A 218 9.09 19.18 -7.21
C ASN A 218 8.84 19.83 -5.84
N LEU A 219 9.47 19.34 -4.76
CA LEU A 219 9.37 19.93 -3.41
C LEU A 219 9.89 21.38 -3.35
N ILE A 220 10.87 21.73 -4.19
CA ILE A 220 11.43 23.09 -4.30
C ILE A 220 10.84 23.89 -5.47
N GLY A 221 9.78 23.38 -6.11
CA GLY A 221 9.12 24.05 -7.23
C GLY A 221 9.93 24.08 -8.53
N LYS A 222 10.97 23.24 -8.66
CA LYS A 222 11.73 23.08 -9.90
C LYS A 222 11.19 21.91 -10.71
N LYS A 223 11.25 22.01 -12.03
CA LYS A 223 10.86 20.95 -12.96
C LYS A 223 12.10 20.34 -13.62
N ILE A 224 12.01 19.06 -13.92
CA ILE A 224 12.97 18.35 -14.77
C ILE A 224 12.32 18.29 -16.15
N GLU A 225 12.94 18.93 -17.14
CA GLU A 225 12.38 19.10 -18.49
C GLU A 225 12.48 17.81 -19.33
N GLU A 226 13.42 16.93 -18.99
CA GLU A 226 13.67 15.66 -19.66
C GLU A 226 12.80 14.54 -19.09
N ASP A 227 12.45 13.61 -19.98
CA ASP A 227 11.78 12.36 -19.62
C ASP A 227 12.65 11.44 -18.76
N ASP A 228 13.96 11.43 -19.03
CA ASP A 228 14.93 10.71 -18.21
C ASP A 228 15.71 11.68 -17.32
N VAL A 229 15.56 11.51 -16.00
CA VAL A 229 16.24 12.30 -14.97
C VAL A 229 17.76 12.23 -15.13
N TYR A 230 18.31 11.11 -15.56
CA TYR A 230 19.76 10.98 -15.71
C TYR A 230 20.28 11.69 -16.96
N ASP A 231 19.46 11.79 -18.01
CA ASP A 231 19.82 12.57 -19.20
C ASP A 231 19.80 14.07 -18.89
N PHE A 232 18.87 14.53 -18.03
CA PHE A 232 18.91 15.90 -17.49
C PHE A 232 20.24 16.18 -16.79
N PHE A 233 20.65 15.35 -15.82
CA PHE A 233 21.92 15.56 -15.12
C PHE A 233 23.15 15.46 -16.03
N ALA A 234 23.13 14.55 -17.00
CA ALA A 234 24.20 14.43 -17.99
C ALA A 234 24.39 15.74 -18.78
N LYS A 235 23.28 16.39 -19.19
CA LYS A 235 23.35 17.70 -19.85
C LYS A 235 23.91 18.80 -18.95
N GLN A 236 23.59 18.79 -17.66
CA GLN A 236 24.10 19.79 -16.71
C GLN A 236 25.60 19.65 -16.44
N ILE A 237 26.12 18.41 -16.40
CA ILE A 237 27.55 18.14 -16.17
C ILE A 237 28.39 18.34 -17.45
N GLY A 238 27.77 18.18 -18.63
CA GLY A 238 28.46 18.12 -19.92
C GLY A 238 28.61 16.67 -20.41
N LEU A 239 28.49 16.49 -21.74
CA LEU A 239 28.22 15.24 -22.47
C LEU A 239 29.32 14.14 -22.44
N SER A 240 30.17 14.06 -21.42
CA SER A 240 31.33 13.15 -21.39
C SER A 240 31.13 11.85 -20.61
N LYS A 241 30.08 11.71 -19.80
CA LYS A 241 29.84 10.52 -18.96
C LYS A 241 28.70 9.66 -19.49
N ASN A 242 28.83 8.34 -19.37
CA ASN A 242 27.75 7.43 -19.72
C ASN A 242 26.61 7.49 -18.67
N ARG A 243 25.39 7.12 -19.09
CA ARG A 243 24.17 7.20 -18.26
C ARG A 243 24.27 6.40 -16.95
N GLU A 244 25.00 5.27 -16.95
CA GLU A 244 25.15 4.43 -15.76
C GLU A 244 26.02 5.08 -14.68
N GLU A 245 27.09 5.76 -15.07
CA GLU A 245 27.94 6.55 -14.19
C GLU A 245 27.17 7.72 -13.59
N ILE A 246 26.47 8.49 -14.43
CA ILE A 246 25.60 9.58 -13.95
C ILE A 246 24.58 9.06 -12.95
N LYS A 247 23.93 7.93 -13.24
CA LYS A 247 22.98 7.33 -12.31
C LYS A 247 23.61 6.98 -10.95
N LYS A 248 24.79 6.36 -10.95
CA LYS A 248 25.48 6.01 -9.70
C LYS A 248 25.85 7.27 -8.91
N GLU A 249 26.38 8.28 -9.60
CA GLU A 249 26.79 9.55 -9.00
C GLU A 249 25.58 10.32 -8.42
N THR A 250 24.48 10.45 -9.17
CA THR A 250 23.24 11.08 -8.73
C THR A 250 22.64 10.38 -7.50
N ILE A 251 22.59 9.04 -7.51
CA ILE A 251 22.05 8.27 -6.36
C ILE A 251 22.95 8.42 -5.14
N SER A 252 24.27 8.37 -5.33
CA SER A 252 25.24 8.57 -4.24
C SER A 252 25.11 9.98 -3.65
N TRP A 253 24.98 11.00 -4.49
CA TRP A 253 24.77 12.37 -4.06
C TRP A 253 23.44 12.57 -3.33
N LEU A 254 22.37 11.90 -3.77
CA LEU A 254 21.05 12.04 -3.14
C LEU A 254 21.04 11.52 -1.70
N TYR A 255 21.61 10.33 -1.47
CA TYR A 255 21.50 9.65 -0.18
C TYR A 255 22.64 9.95 0.79
N ASN A 256 23.77 10.49 0.31
CA ASN A 256 24.87 10.90 1.18
C ASN A 256 24.68 12.38 1.58
N PRO A 257 24.33 12.67 2.85
CA PRO A 257 24.10 14.04 3.29
C PRO A 257 25.35 14.93 3.19
N ASN A 258 26.55 14.32 3.28
CA ASN A 258 27.83 15.02 3.23
C ASN A 258 28.45 15.05 1.82
N SER A 259 27.75 14.53 0.81
CA SER A 259 28.24 14.59 -0.56
C SER A 259 28.17 16.01 -1.11
N PHE A 260 29.25 16.42 -1.77
CA PHE A 260 29.33 17.67 -2.52
C PHE A 260 29.59 17.37 -3.99
N ASN A 261 28.75 17.92 -4.86
CA ASN A 261 28.93 17.98 -6.30
C ASN A 261 28.53 19.38 -6.75
N LEU A 262 29.51 20.14 -7.26
CA LEU A 262 29.32 21.54 -7.63
C LEU A 262 28.11 21.78 -8.54
N VAL A 263 27.86 20.87 -9.51
CA VAL A 263 26.73 20.98 -10.42
C VAL A 263 25.44 20.64 -9.70
N PHE A 264 25.35 19.50 -9.00
CA PHE A 264 24.11 19.09 -8.35
C PHE A 264 23.69 20.02 -7.21
N ASP A 265 24.64 20.48 -6.39
CA ASP A 265 24.37 21.42 -5.30
C ASP A 265 24.05 22.83 -5.81
N SER A 266 24.47 23.20 -7.03
CA SER A 266 23.98 24.42 -7.69
C SER A 266 22.51 24.30 -8.13
N LEU A 267 22.03 23.08 -8.41
CA LEU A 267 20.65 22.82 -8.80
C LEU A 267 19.72 22.72 -7.59
N VAL A 268 20.17 22.11 -6.49
CA VAL A 268 19.34 21.87 -5.31
C VAL A 268 20.13 22.05 -4.03
N ASN A 269 19.63 22.92 -3.14
CA ASN A 269 20.12 23.02 -1.77
C ASN A 269 19.38 22.01 -0.86
N LYS A 270 20.00 20.86 -0.60
CA LYS A 270 19.45 19.80 0.28
C LYS A 270 19.15 20.31 1.69
N GLU A 271 19.94 21.23 2.24
CA GLU A 271 19.72 21.76 3.59
C GLU A 271 18.46 22.61 3.70
N GLU A 272 18.15 23.40 2.67
CA GLU A 272 16.92 24.20 2.63
C GLU A 272 15.68 23.32 2.64
N VAL A 273 15.70 22.23 1.86
CA VAL A 273 14.61 21.24 1.87
C VAL A 273 14.45 20.64 3.26
N ILE A 274 15.54 20.20 3.90
CA ILE A 274 15.48 19.66 5.26
C ILE A 274 14.90 20.70 6.24
N LYS A 275 15.35 21.96 6.20
CA LYS A 275 14.85 23.05 7.06
C LYS A 275 13.34 23.26 6.94
N GLN A 276 12.78 23.07 5.74
CA GLN A 276 11.35 23.25 5.49
C GLN A 276 10.50 22.16 6.16
N PHE A 277 10.93 20.90 6.06
CA PHE A 277 10.10 19.74 6.43
C PHE A 277 10.47 19.10 7.78
N TYR A 278 11.70 19.25 8.24
CA TYR A 278 12.16 18.71 9.53
C TYR A 278 11.69 19.59 10.69
N LYS A 279 11.12 18.95 11.72
CA LYS A 279 10.55 19.56 12.92
C LYS A 279 11.24 19.07 14.20
N GLY A 280 12.56 18.91 14.15
CA GLY A 280 13.40 18.63 15.30
C GLY A 280 13.58 17.14 15.62
N ASP A 281 12.53 16.34 15.59
CA ASP A 281 12.56 14.88 15.84
C ASP A 281 11.78 14.07 14.80
N LYS A 282 11.16 14.75 13.84
CA LYS A 282 10.32 14.18 12.80
C LYS A 282 10.31 15.04 11.56
N ILE A 283 9.96 14.44 10.44
CA ILE A 283 9.54 15.14 9.23
C ILE A 283 8.02 15.10 9.12
N ILE A 284 7.44 16.15 8.53
CA ILE A 284 6.03 16.18 8.12
C ILE A 284 6.00 16.30 6.60
N THR A 285 5.51 15.28 5.89
CA THR A 285 5.46 15.29 4.42
C THR A 285 4.35 16.23 3.92
N PRO A 286 4.36 16.63 2.63
CA PRO A 286 3.24 17.38 2.03
C PRO A 286 1.88 16.63 2.06
N PHE A 287 1.91 15.33 2.36
CA PHE A 287 0.71 14.50 2.55
C PHE A 287 0.29 14.38 4.01
N ASN A 288 0.83 15.22 4.89
CA ASN A 288 0.58 15.24 6.32
C ASN A 288 0.94 13.93 7.05
N ARG A 289 1.89 13.16 6.50
CA ARG A 289 2.45 12.01 7.21
C ARG A 289 3.56 12.49 8.12
N GLU A 290 3.52 12.08 9.38
CA GLU A 290 4.61 12.28 10.32
C GLU A 290 5.54 11.06 10.31
N VAL A 291 6.84 11.29 10.13
CA VAL A 291 7.86 10.24 10.19
C VAL A 291 8.95 10.68 11.17
N PHE A 292 9.05 9.99 12.30
CA PHE A 292 10.06 10.26 13.32
C PHE A 292 11.45 9.84 12.83
N CYS A 293 12.43 10.73 12.93
CA CYS A 293 13.82 10.48 12.53
C CYS A 293 14.77 11.56 13.07
N ASP A 294 16.06 11.23 13.08
CA ASP A 294 17.11 12.25 13.22
C ASP A 294 17.24 13.11 11.95
N LYS A 295 18.09 14.13 12.04
CA LYS A 295 18.34 15.07 10.94
C LYS A 295 19.08 14.40 9.78
N GLU A 296 19.95 13.42 10.05
CA GLU A 296 20.76 12.74 9.04
C GLU A 296 19.91 11.91 8.07
N HIS A 297 18.84 11.30 8.58
CA HIS A 297 17.89 10.51 7.79
C HIS A 297 16.73 11.33 7.22
N ALA A 298 16.55 12.58 7.65
CA ALA A 298 15.37 13.40 7.34
C ALA A 298 15.11 13.54 5.84
N LEU A 299 16.13 13.85 5.04
CA LEU A 299 15.97 13.99 3.58
C LEU A 299 15.56 12.66 2.95
N ASN A 300 16.25 11.57 3.30
CA ASN A 300 16.00 10.25 2.73
C ASN A 300 14.58 9.79 3.04
N TYR A 301 14.13 9.92 4.28
CA TYR A 301 12.77 9.53 4.65
C TYR A 301 11.72 10.44 4.02
N LEU A 302 12.00 11.74 3.87
CA LEU A 302 11.11 12.68 3.21
C LEU A 302 10.88 12.29 1.76
N LEU A 303 11.95 12.02 1.01
CA LEU A 303 11.84 11.61 -0.38
C LEU A 303 11.13 10.27 -0.51
N GLN A 304 11.57 9.24 0.22
CA GLN A 304 10.96 7.91 0.17
C GLN A 304 9.47 7.95 0.52
N SER A 305 9.11 8.67 1.58
CA SER A 305 7.74 8.74 2.05
C SER A 305 6.86 9.54 1.11
N THR A 306 7.34 10.67 0.62
CA THR A 306 6.57 11.51 -0.29
C THR A 306 6.37 10.80 -1.63
N THR A 307 7.41 10.16 -2.18
CA THR A 307 7.31 9.33 -3.39
C THR A 307 6.32 8.18 -3.22
N SER A 308 6.35 7.49 -2.07
CA SER A 308 5.40 6.41 -1.77
C SER A 308 3.97 6.96 -1.75
N ASP A 309 3.71 8.05 -1.02
CA ASP A 309 2.36 8.64 -0.94
C ASP A 309 1.86 9.10 -2.33
N ILE A 310 2.74 9.66 -3.18
CA ILE A 310 2.41 10.00 -4.58
C ILE A 310 1.96 8.76 -5.35
N CYS A 311 2.79 7.70 -5.38
CA CYS A 311 2.49 6.49 -6.15
C CYS A 311 1.17 5.86 -5.70
N LEU A 312 0.95 5.79 -4.38
CA LEU A 312 -0.24 5.18 -3.80
C LEU A 312 -1.51 6.03 -4.02
N GLU A 313 -1.41 7.37 -3.96
CA GLU A 313 -2.52 8.27 -4.29
C GLU A 313 -2.91 8.11 -5.76
N GLN A 314 -1.93 7.99 -6.66
CA GLN A 314 -2.20 7.78 -8.09
C GLN A 314 -2.76 6.39 -8.36
N CYS A 315 -2.31 5.35 -7.66
CA CYS A 315 -2.96 4.04 -7.69
C CYS A 315 -4.44 4.11 -7.30
N CYS A 316 -4.79 4.88 -6.26
CA CYS A 316 -6.20 5.07 -5.88
C CYS A 316 -7.00 5.75 -6.98
N LYS A 317 -6.47 6.79 -7.60
CA LYS A 317 -7.13 7.50 -8.72
C LYS A 317 -7.31 6.60 -9.95
N ILE A 318 -6.34 5.74 -10.24
CA ILE A 318 -6.46 4.73 -11.30
C ILE A 318 -7.59 3.75 -10.96
N ASP A 319 -7.61 3.19 -9.74
CA ASP A 319 -8.67 2.27 -9.32
C ASP A 319 -10.07 2.93 -9.41
N ASP A 320 -10.21 4.17 -8.98
CA ASP A 320 -11.45 4.94 -9.11
C ASP A 320 -11.87 5.12 -10.57
N PHE A 321 -10.92 5.43 -11.46
CA PHE A 321 -11.17 5.54 -12.90
C PHE A 321 -11.64 4.21 -13.49
N LEU A 322 -10.95 3.11 -13.18
CA LEU A 322 -11.29 1.77 -13.66
C LEU A 322 -12.70 1.36 -13.19
N VAL A 323 -13.02 1.59 -11.91
CA VAL A 323 -14.34 1.27 -11.33
C VAL A 323 -15.45 2.11 -11.95
N LYS A 324 -15.27 3.43 -12.07
CA LYS A 324 -16.27 4.33 -12.65
C LYS A 324 -16.61 3.99 -14.11
N ASN A 325 -15.60 3.58 -14.87
CA ASN A 325 -15.77 3.17 -16.26
C ASN A 325 -16.16 1.69 -16.43
N LYS A 326 -16.39 0.95 -15.33
CA LYS A 326 -16.75 -0.48 -15.33
C LYS A 326 -15.77 -1.33 -16.16
N MET A 327 -14.48 -1.03 -16.03
CA MET A 327 -13.43 -1.67 -16.80
C MET A 327 -13.14 -3.09 -16.29
N LYS A 328 -12.69 -3.95 -17.20
CA LYS A 328 -12.16 -5.29 -16.90
C LYS A 328 -10.72 -5.22 -16.40
N THR A 329 -9.97 -4.21 -16.85
CA THR A 329 -8.63 -3.92 -16.33
C THR A 329 -8.68 -3.62 -14.84
N PHE A 330 -7.71 -4.14 -14.10
CA PHE A 330 -7.59 -3.87 -12.67
C PHE A 330 -6.13 -3.78 -12.22
N ILE A 331 -5.89 -3.09 -11.09
CA ILE A 331 -4.57 -3.09 -10.45
C ILE A 331 -4.27 -4.49 -9.92
N SER A 332 -3.24 -5.13 -10.47
CA SER A 332 -2.79 -6.46 -10.05
C SER A 332 -1.97 -6.34 -8.78
N PHE A 333 -0.96 -5.46 -8.80
CA PHE A 333 -0.09 -5.20 -7.65
C PHE A 333 0.66 -3.87 -7.78
N VAL A 334 1.21 -3.40 -6.66
CA VAL A 334 2.01 -2.19 -6.52
C VAL A 334 3.38 -2.55 -5.95
N LEU A 335 4.44 -1.95 -6.49
CA LEU A 335 5.83 -2.21 -6.14
C LEU A 335 6.58 -0.90 -5.97
N HIS A 336 6.71 -0.41 -4.74
CA HIS A 336 7.36 0.87 -4.45
C HIS A 336 6.76 2.03 -5.27
N ASP A 337 7.48 2.53 -6.28
CA ASP A 337 7.15 3.61 -7.20
C ASP A 337 6.54 3.13 -8.54
N CYS A 338 6.15 1.86 -8.59
CA CYS A 338 5.62 1.19 -9.77
C CYS A 338 4.23 0.57 -9.51
N VAL A 339 3.36 0.64 -10.52
CA VAL A 339 2.05 -0.04 -10.54
C VAL A 339 1.98 -1.00 -11.72
N VAL A 340 1.42 -2.20 -11.47
CA VAL A 340 1.16 -3.20 -12.51
C VAL A 340 -0.32 -3.47 -12.63
N LEU A 341 -0.84 -3.28 -13.84
CA LEU A 341 -2.23 -3.52 -14.21
C LEU A 341 -2.34 -4.88 -14.90
N ASP A 342 -3.35 -5.65 -14.54
CA ASP A 342 -3.84 -6.77 -15.33
C ASP A 342 -4.82 -6.21 -16.37
N PHE A 343 -4.37 -6.10 -17.61
CA PHE A 343 -4.95 -5.24 -18.64
C PHE A 343 -5.70 -6.05 -19.70
N ASP A 344 -6.91 -5.60 -20.01
CA ASP A 344 -7.73 -6.14 -21.09
C ASP A 344 -7.44 -5.39 -22.40
N GLU A 345 -7.11 -6.14 -23.45
CA GLU A 345 -6.71 -5.57 -24.75
C GLU A 345 -7.81 -4.70 -25.39
N SER A 346 -9.09 -4.99 -25.12
CA SER A 346 -10.21 -4.18 -25.63
C SER A 346 -10.24 -2.77 -25.04
N GLU A 347 -9.47 -2.50 -23.99
CA GLU A 347 -9.41 -1.24 -23.26
C GLU A 347 -8.18 -0.39 -23.60
N MET A 348 -7.41 -0.79 -24.62
CA MET A 348 -6.16 -0.12 -25.02
C MET A 348 -6.32 1.39 -25.27
N LYS A 349 -7.49 1.82 -25.76
CA LYS A 349 -7.81 3.25 -25.98
C LYS A 349 -7.71 4.11 -24.71
N TYR A 350 -7.89 3.51 -23.52
CA TYR A 350 -7.80 4.21 -22.24
C TYR A 350 -6.38 4.24 -21.66
N LEU A 351 -5.43 3.52 -22.26
CA LEU A 351 -4.08 3.37 -21.70
C LEU A 351 -3.38 4.72 -21.53
N LYS A 352 -3.54 5.63 -22.50
CA LYS A 352 -3.00 6.99 -22.43
C LYS A 352 -3.62 7.80 -21.28
N ASN A 353 -4.92 7.68 -21.07
CA ASN A 353 -5.61 8.34 -19.95
C ASN A 353 -5.12 7.78 -18.60
N ILE A 354 -4.99 6.46 -18.49
CA ILE A 354 -4.49 5.79 -17.28
C ILE A 354 -3.06 6.24 -16.96
N LYS A 355 -2.19 6.29 -17.97
CA LYS A 355 -0.82 6.81 -17.81
C LYS A 355 -0.82 8.27 -17.37
N GLN A 356 -1.66 9.12 -17.97
CA GLN A 356 -1.77 10.52 -17.56
C GLN A 356 -2.24 10.67 -16.10
N ILE A 357 -3.15 9.82 -15.63
CA ILE A 357 -3.53 9.79 -14.21
C ILE A 357 -2.28 9.45 -13.39
N PHE A 358 -1.56 8.39 -13.74
CA PHE A 358 -0.37 7.99 -13.00
C PHE A 358 0.71 9.09 -12.96
N ASP A 359 0.94 9.79 -14.08
CA ASP A 359 1.99 10.79 -14.19
C ASP A 359 1.65 12.11 -13.49
N LYS A 360 0.38 12.55 -13.49
CA LYS A 360 0.01 13.89 -13.05
C LYS A 360 -0.37 13.92 -11.57
N ASN A 361 0.46 14.52 -10.73
CA ASN A 361 0.11 14.80 -9.33
C ASN A 361 -0.15 16.29 -9.08
N ALA A 362 -1.42 16.62 -8.84
CA ALA A 362 -1.85 17.99 -8.58
C ALA A 362 -1.27 18.65 -7.32
N ARG A 363 -0.75 17.87 -6.35
CA ARG A 363 -0.20 18.41 -5.10
C ARG A 363 1.25 18.85 -5.21
N ILE A 364 2.06 18.08 -5.94
CA ILE A 364 3.52 18.22 -5.92
C ILE A 364 4.08 18.50 -7.32
N GLY A 365 3.52 17.89 -8.37
CA GLY A 365 4.02 18.06 -9.73
C GLY A 365 3.88 16.78 -10.55
N ASP A 366 4.37 16.85 -11.79
CA ASP A 366 4.30 15.75 -12.73
C ASP A 366 5.49 14.78 -12.53
N PHE A 367 5.22 13.49 -12.75
CA PHE A 367 6.15 12.38 -12.59
C PHE A 367 6.11 11.51 -13.84
N ASN A 368 7.11 11.65 -14.72
CA ASN A 368 7.13 10.86 -15.94
C ASN A 368 7.38 9.38 -15.60
N SER A 369 6.44 8.51 -15.96
CA SER A 369 6.60 7.05 -15.89
C SER A 369 7.04 6.44 -17.22
N ASN A 370 7.87 5.42 -17.14
CA ASN A 370 8.07 4.47 -18.23
C ASN A 370 6.90 3.49 -18.26
N ILE A 371 6.50 3.08 -19.45
CA ILE A 371 5.49 2.05 -19.64
C ILE A 371 6.08 0.80 -20.29
N LYS A 372 5.74 -0.37 -19.76
CA LYS A 372 6.04 -1.66 -20.38
C LYS A 372 4.79 -2.52 -20.47
N ILE A 373 4.74 -3.38 -21.48
CA ILE A 373 3.67 -4.35 -21.69
C ILE A 373 4.25 -5.75 -21.89
N GLY A 374 3.61 -6.78 -21.34
CA GLY A 374 4.06 -8.15 -21.51
C GLY A 374 2.94 -9.17 -21.27
N GLU A 375 3.05 -10.34 -21.88
CA GLU A 375 2.14 -11.48 -21.60
C GLU A 375 2.50 -12.20 -20.29
N ASN A 376 3.65 -11.89 -19.70
CA ASN A 376 4.07 -12.28 -18.36
C ASN A 376 4.89 -11.15 -17.73
N TYR A 377 5.11 -11.21 -16.43
CA TYR A 377 5.79 -10.13 -15.70
C TYR A 377 7.31 -10.12 -15.91
N GLY A 378 7.91 -11.23 -16.37
CA GLY A 378 9.36 -11.33 -16.60
C GLY A 378 9.82 -10.75 -17.93
N GLU A 379 8.97 -10.79 -18.96
CA GLU A 379 9.31 -10.50 -20.34
C GLU A 379 8.51 -9.30 -20.88
N MET A 380 8.58 -8.19 -20.15
CA MET A 380 7.88 -6.95 -20.53
C MET A 380 8.70 -6.10 -21.49
N LYS A 381 8.05 -5.54 -22.52
CA LYS A 381 8.66 -4.66 -23.53
C LYS A 381 8.22 -3.22 -23.31
N LYS A 382 9.18 -2.28 -23.38
CA LYS A 382 8.90 -0.85 -23.31
C LYS A 382 8.08 -0.42 -24.53
N ILE A 383 7.09 0.45 -24.32
CA ILE A 383 6.30 1.06 -25.39
C ILE A 383 6.29 2.59 -25.26
N THR A 384 5.85 3.28 -26.31
CA THR A 384 5.69 4.74 -26.37
C THR A 384 4.23 5.06 -26.70
N LEU A 385 3.62 6.06 -26.05
CA LEU A 385 2.18 6.42 -26.15
C LEU A 385 1.93 7.86 -26.63
#